data_AF-A0A538CQP9-F1
#
_entry.id   AF-A0A538CQP9-F1
#
_cell.length_a   1.000
_cell.length_b   1.000
_cell.length_c   1.000
_cell.angle_alpha   90.00
_cell.angle_beta   90.00
_cell.angle_gamma   90.00
#
_symmetry.space_group_name_H-M   'P 1'
#
loop_
_entity.id
_entity.type
_entity.pdbx_description
1 polymer ?
#
loop_
_entity_poly.entity_id
_entity_poly.type
_entity_poly.pdbx_seq_one_letter_code
_entity_poly.pdbx_strand_id
1 'polypeptide(L)'
;MSSKSTLLAVLATVAVVTGIVVLPATGHDVKPSGTVSFTGKGSSRDQKMVDVRPKGISLGDQFLGAETLRQAGALAGRMEADCVVIDRTYAGQACSLTLILKGGRVTAQGAGVDKRIPGVGGTTPPAGDEFAITGGTGAYQGAAGTLRLKSGRTGDAVTLLFSP
;
A
#
# COMPACT_ATOMS: atom_id res chain seq x y z
N MET A 1 -89.64 -16.99 -12.72
CA MET A 1 -89.59 -18.13 -11.79
C MET A 1 -88.35 -17.98 -10.91
N SER A 2 -88.58 -18.18 -9.62
CA SER A 2 -87.66 -18.01 -8.48
C SER A 2 -86.54 -19.07 -8.44
N SER A 3 -85.36 -18.71 -7.90
CA SER A 3 -84.65 -19.41 -6.79
C SER A 3 -83.17 -18.96 -6.75
N LYS A 4 -82.76 -18.05 -5.87
CA LYS A 4 -82.17 -18.23 -4.52
C LYS A 4 -80.77 -18.86 -4.47
N SER A 5 -79.82 -17.99 -4.08
CA SER A 5 -78.55 -18.07 -3.33
C SER A 5 -77.94 -19.44 -2.96
N THR A 6 -76.59 -19.53 -2.95
CA THR A 6 -75.75 -19.62 -1.72
C THR A 6 -74.26 -19.37 -2.06
N LEU A 7 -73.56 -18.62 -1.19
CA LEU A 7 -72.11 -18.37 -1.18
C LEU A 7 -71.28 -19.66 -0.99
N LEU A 8 -70.03 -19.64 -1.48
CA LEU A 8 -68.84 -20.12 -0.74
C LEU A 8 -67.57 -19.53 -1.38
N ALA A 9 -66.95 -18.59 -0.68
CA ALA A 9 -65.57 -18.17 -0.90
C ALA A 9 -64.62 -19.22 -0.31
N VAL A 10 -63.40 -19.39 -0.86
CA VAL A 10 -62.16 -19.66 -0.09
C VAL A 10 -60.91 -19.60 -0.99
N LEU A 11 -60.04 -18.65 -0.60
CA LEU A 11 -58.58 -18.53 -0.68
C LEU A 11 -57.83 -18.81 -2.01
N ALA A 12 -57.40 -17.73 -2.65
CA ALA A 12 -56.24 -17.70 -3.53
C ALA A 12 -54.95 -17.71 -2.70
N THR A 13 -54.16 -18.78 -2.79
CA THR A 13 -52.78 -18.82 -2.28
C THR A 13 -51.86 -18.06 -3.22
N VAL A 14 -51.48 -16.84 -2.84
CA VAL A 14 -50.34 -16.13 -3.46
C VAL A 14 -49.06 -16.73 -2.90
N ALA A 15 -48.39 -17.56 -3.69
CA ALA A 15 -47.04 -18.00 -3.38
C ALA A 15 -46.08 -16.82 -3.64
N VAL A 16 -45.69 -16.12 -2.58
CA VAL A 16 -44.59 -15.14 -2.63
C VAL A 16 -43.29 -15.94 -2.75
N VAL A 17 -42.81 -16.14 -3.98
CA VAL A 17 -41.45 -16.60 -4.21
C VAL A 17 -40.53 -15.43 -3.86
N THR A 18 -40.03 -15.41 -2.64
CA THR A 18 -38.90 -14.57 -2.25
C THR A 18 -37.65 -15.07 -2.97
N GLY A 19 -37.53 -14.72 -4.24
CA GLY A 19 -36.27 -14.85 -4.96
C GLY A 19 -35.26 -13.91 -4.32
N ILE A 20 -34.32 -14.46 -3.55
CA ILE A 20 -33.11 -13.73 -3.18
C ILE A 20 -32.35 -13.52 -4.50
N VAL A 21 -32.49 -12.32 -5.06
CA VAL A 21 -31.60 -11.88 -6.14
C VAL A 21 -30.24 -11.68 -5.49
N VAL A 22 -29.39 -12.70 -5.59
CA VAL A 22 -27.96 -12.54 -5.30
C VAL A 22 -27.40 -11.70 -6.45
N LEU A 23 -27.35 -10.38 -6.26
CA LEU A 23 -26.57 -9.51 -7.11
C LEU A 23 -25.13 -10.03 -7.06
N PRO A 24 -24.47 -10.32 -8.19
CA PRO A 24 -23.05 -10.58 -8.17
C PRO A 24 -22.39 -9.35 -7.56
N ALA A 25 -21.67 -9.54 -6.46
CA ALA A 25 -20.77 -8.52 -5.97
C ALA A 25 -19.78 -8.26 -7.11
N THR A 26 -19.93 -7.15 -7.81
CA THR A 26 -18.88 -6.63 -8.69
C THR A 26 -17.77 -6.09 -7.78
N GLY A 27 -17.10 -7.02 -7.09
CA GLY A 27 -15.78 -6.78 -6.55
C GLY A 27 -14.95 -6.33 -7.75
N HIS A 28 -14.56 -5.06 -7.75
CA HIS A 28 -13.72 -4.53 -8.80
C HIS A 28 -12.35 -5.19 -8.64
N ASP A 29 -12.16 -6.36 -9.24
CA ASP A 29 -10.85 -7.01 -9.44
C ASP A 29 -10.01 -6.23 -10.48
N VAL A 30 -10.13 -4.90 -10.49
CA VAL A 30 -9.29 -4.04 -11.30
C VAL A 30 -8.06 -3.77 -10.48
N LYS A 31 -6.96 -4.44 -10.83
CA LYS A 31 -5.66 -4.13 -10.26
C LYS A 31 -5.37 -2.64 -10.47
N PRO A 32 -4.82 -1.95 -9.45
CA PRO A 32 -4.37 -0.58 -9.62
C PRO A 32 -3.42 -0.49 -10.80
N SER A 33 -3.53 0.57 -11.60
CA SER A 33 -2.64 0.83 -12.73
C SER A 33 -2.27 2.31 -12.79
N GLY A 34 -1.15 2.61 -13.45
CA GLY A 34 -0.66 3.97 -13.64
C GLY A 34 0.22 4.49 -12.50
N THR A 35 0.43 5.81 -12.50
CA THR A 35 1.41 6.47 -11.63
C THR A 35 0.73 7.42 -10.65
N VAL A 36 1.09 7.33 -9.37
CA VAL A 36 0.63 8.24 -8.30
C VAL A 36 1.83 8.81 -7.57
N SER A 37 1.87 10.13 -7.37
CA SER A 37 2.97 10.82 -6.71
C SER A 37 2.52 11.62 -5.50
N PHE A 38 3.35 11.61 -4.47
CA PHE A 38 3.18 12.32 -3.22
C PHE A 38 4.44 13.10 -2.86
N THR A 39 4.27 14.15 -2.07
CA THR A 39 5.34 14.73 -1.28
C THR A 39 5.27 14.20 0.14
N GLY A 40 6.39 13.66 0.62
CA GLY A 40 6.59 13.16 1.97
C GLY A 40 7.30 14.19 2.83
N LYS A 41 6.94 14.25 4.12
CA LYS A 41 7.74 14.96 5.12
C LYS A 41 7.66 14.23 6.45
N GLY A 42 8.78 13.66 6.86
CA GLY A 42 8.99 13.15 8.21
C GLY A 42 9.12 14.27 9.23
N SER A 43 8.73 13.97 10.47
CA SER A 43 9.04 14.80 11.64
C SER A 43 10.11 14.11 12.47
N SER A 44 10.94 14.86 13.18
CA SER A 44 11.97 14.28 14.07
C SER A 44 11.38 13.44 15.21
N ARG A 45 10.09 13.59 15.51
CA ARG A 45 9.38 12.78 16.51
C ARG A 45 8.96 11.41 15.97
N ASP A 46 8.84 11.29 14.65
CA ASP A 46 8.38 10.09 13.94
C ASP A 46 9.55 9.35 13.27
N GLN A 47 10.80 9.73 13.57
CA GLN A 47 12.00 9.13 13.00
C GLN A 47 12.98 8.74 14.10
N LYS A 48 13.56 7.54 13.98
CA LYS A 48 14.51 7.00 14.94
C LYS A 48 15.55 6.12 14.25
N MET A 49 16.82 6.38 14.55
CA MET A 49 17.90 5.41 14.35
C MET A 49 18.09 4.63 15.65
N VAL A 50 17.97 3.32 15.57
CA VAL A 50 18.30 2.37 16.63
C VAL A 50 19.71 1.87 16.37
N ASP A 51 20.65 2.35 17.18
CA ASP A 51 22.07 2.01 17.13
C ASP A 51 22.35 0.87 18.12
N VAL A 52 22.40 -0.35 17.59
CA VAL A 52 22.73 -1.55 18.34
C VAL A 52 24.23 -1.62 18.58
N ARG A 53 24.70 -2.59 19.37
CA ARG A 53 26.16 -2.74 19.58
C ARG A 53 26.77 -3.54 18.43
N PRO A 54 28.01 -3.24 18.02
CA PRO A 54 28.89 -2.17 18.52
C PRO A 54 28.42 -0.78 18.06
N LYS A 55 28.80 0.27 18.79
CA LYS A 55 28.39 1.64 18.48
C LYS A 55 28.85 2.10 17.09
N GLY A 56 27.97 2.84 16.42
CA GLY A 56 28.16 3.27 15.03
C GLY A 56 27.60 2.24 14.05
N ILE A 57 27.57 2.58 12.76
CA ILE A 57 26.88 1.75 11.74
C ILE A 57 27.34 0.29 11.80
N SER A 58 26.42 -0.59 12.18
CA SER A 58 26.62 -2.01 12.44
C SER A 58 25.44 -2.86 11.98
N LEU A 59 25.67 -4.18 11.88
CA LEU A 59 24.62 -5.11 11.49
C LEU A 59 23.52 -5.14 12.56
N GLY A 60 22.27 -5.04 12.11
CA GLY A 60 21.10 -4.98 12.98
C GLY A 60 20.71 -3.57 13.43
N ASP A 61 21.47 -2.53 13.04
CA ASP A 61 21.01 -1.14 13.20
C ASP A 61 19.72 -0.95 12.41
N GLN A 62 18.80 -0.17 12.96
CA GLN A 62 17.47 0.01 12.39
C GLN A 62 17.14 1.48 12.18
N PHE A 63 16.60 1.82 11.02
CA PHE A 63 15.92 3.08 10.80
C PHE A 63 14.42 2.84 10.82
N LEU A 64 13.74 3.48 11.77
CA LEU A 64 12.30 3.48 11.91
C LEU A 64 11.80 4.88 11.60
N GLY A 65 10.84 5.01 10.68
CA GLY A 65 10.38 6.30 10.22
C GLY A 65 8.91 6.32 9.86
N ALA A 66 8.26 7.45 10.05
CA ALA A 66 6.99 7.74 9.42
C ALA A 66 6.95 9.15 8.84
N GLU A 67 6.26 9.30 7.71
CA GLU A 67 6.09 10.55 7.00
C GLU A 67 4.63 10.83 6.70
N THR A 68 4.26 12.11 6.72
CA THR A 68 2.96 12.54 6.20
C THR A 68 3.05 12.68 4.69
N LEU A 69 2.16 12.02 3.96
CA LEU A 69 2.07 12.11 2.50
C LEU A 69 1.04 13.17 2.10
N ARG A 70 1.42 14.02 1.15
CA ARG A 70 0.54 15.03 0.57
C ARG A 70 0.48 14.89 -0.95
N GLN A 71 -0.69 15.17 -1.51
CA GLN A 71 -0.91 15.23 -2.95
C GLN A 71 -1.53 16.59 -3.26
N ALA A 72 -0.90 17.37 -4.14
CA ALA A 72 -1.29 18.75 -4.42
C ALA A 72 -1.50 19.61 -3.14
N GLY A 73 -0.67 19.40 -2.13
CA GLY A 73 -0.73 20.11 -0.83
C GLY A 73 -1.76 19.56 0.16
N ALA A 74 -2.74 18.76 -0.27
CA ALA A 74 -3.71 18.13 0.60
C ALA A 74 -3.16 16.88 1.28
N LEU A 75 -3.62 16.58 2.50
CA LEU A 75 -3.28 15.33 3.19
C LEU A 75 -3.80 14.14 2.38
N ALA A 76 -2.91 13.24 1.98
CA ALA A 76 -3.22 12.09 1.14
C ALA A 76 -2.98 10.75 1.85
N GLY A 77 -2.18 10.75 2.91
CA GLY A 77 -1.93 9.56 3.69
C GLY A 77 -0.72 9.68 4.60
N ARG A 78 -0.19 8.51 5.00
CA ARG A 78 1.08 8.37 5.71
C ARG A 78 1.91 7.25 5.07
N MET A 79 3.21 7.34 5.21
CA MET A 79 4.15 6.26 4.92
C MET A 79 4.88 5.89 6.19
N GLU A 80 5.06 4.59 6.42
CA GLU A 80 5.85 4.03 7.51
C GLU A 80 6.95 3.17 6.91
N ALA A 81 8.15 3.25 7.49
CA ALA A 81 9.34 2.55 7.03
C ALA A 81 10.03 1.86 8.22
N ASP A 82 10.39 0.61 8.01
CA ASP A 82 11.24 -0.19 8.89
C ASP A 82 12.40 -0.72 8.02
N CYS A 83 13.60 -0.21 8.28
CA CYS A 83 14.81 -0.57 7.56
C CYS A 83 15.86 -1.12 8.51
N VAL A 84 16.54 -2.19 8.11
CA VAL A 84 17.61 -2.82 8.89
C VAL A 84 18.88 -2.90 8.07
N VAL A 85 20.00 -2.52 8.69
CA VAL A 85 21.35 -2.71 8.12
C VAL A 85 21.69 -4.20 8.18
N ILE A 86 21.84 -4.82 7.01
CA ILE A 86 22.07 -6.26 6.88
C ILE A 86 23.38 -6.61 6.17
N ASP A 87 24.07 -5.61 5.59
CA ASP A 87 25.32 -5.81 4.88
C ASP A 87 26.29 -4.67 5.11
N ARG A 88 27.34 -4.92 5.88
CA ARG A 88 28.39 -3.91 6.13
C ARG A 88 29.39 -3.79 4.98
N THR A 89 29.60 -4.87 4.23
CA THR A 89 30.57 -4.93 3.13
C THR A 89 30.15 -3.95 2.05
N TYR A 90 28.90 -4.03 1.62
CA TYR A 90 28.34 -3.20 0.55
C TYR A 90 27.47 -2.04 1.04
N ALA A 91 27.43 -1.80 2.36
CA ALA A 91 26.56 -0.79 2.98
C ALA A 91 25.10 -1.00 2.56
N GLY A 92 24.62 -2.23 2.75
CA GLY A 92 23.30 -2.66 2.37
C GLY A 92 22.29 -2.64 3.52
N GLN A 93 21.08 -2.24 3.16
CA GLN A 93 19.92 -2.19 4.04
C GLN A 93 18.73 -2.84 3.36
N ALA A 94 17.91 -3.55 4.13
CA ALA A 94 16.62 -4.07 3.70
C ALA A 94 15.52 -3.27 4.38
N CYS A 95 14.52 -2.85 3.61
CA CYS A 95 13.41 -2.05 4.09
C CYS A 95 12.07 -2.70 3.77
N SER A 96 11.13 -2.53 4.70
CA SER A 96 9.71 -2.71 4.49
C SER A 96 9.00 -1.37 4.67
N LEU A 97 8.16 -1.01 3.70
CA LEU A 97 7.40 0.22 3.68
C LEU A 97 5.91 -0.10 3.63
N THR A 98 5.13 0.64 4.41
CA THR A 98 3.66 0.59 4.38
C THR A 98 3.12 1.98 4.16
N LEU A 99 2.34 2.16 3.08
CA LEU A 99 1.62 3.39 2.82
C LEU A 99 0.17 3.21 3.25
N ILE A 100 -0.30 4.12 4.09
CA ILE A 100 -1.67 4.20 4.56
C ILE A 100 -2.33 5.33 3.78
N LEU A 101 -3.16 4.98 2.80
CA LEU A 101 -3.76 5.91 1.85
C LEU A 101 -5.28 5.91 1.98
N LYS A 102 -5.92 6.90 1.36
CA LYS A 102 -7.38 6.87 1.24
C LYS A 102 -7.80 5.62 0.46
N GLY A 103 -8.69 4.82 1.06
CA GLY A 103 -9.23 3.62 0.42
C GLY A 103 -8.41 2.36 0.60
N GLY A 104 -7.26 2.39 1.29
CA GLY A 104 -6.53 1.17 1.62
C GLY A 104 -5.07 1.36 2.01
N ARG A 105 -4.31 0.28 1.92
CA ARG A 105 -2.86 0.26 2.19
C ARG A 105 -2.10 -0.29 0.99
N VAL A 106 -0.87 0.16 0.80
CA VAL A 106 0.09 -0.38 -0.16
C VAL A 106 1.33 -0.83 0.61
N THR A 107 1.81 -2.04 0.36
CA THR A 107 3.06 -2.55 0.93
C THR A 107 4.14 -2.58 -0.13
N ALA A 108 5.34 -2.12 0.24
CA ALA A 108 6.51 -2.19 -0.61
C ALA A 108 7.72 -2.68 0.17
N GLN A 109 8.62 -3.39 -0.50
CA GLN A 109 9.83 -3.95 0.11
C GLN A 109 10.99 -3.90 -0.86
N GLY A 110 12.20 -3.80 -0.35
CA GLY A 110 13.40 -3.76 -1.19
C GLY A 110 14.66 -3.74 -0.35
N ALA A 111 15.78 -4.03 -1.01
CA ALA A 111 17.09 -3.90 -0.43
C ALA A 111 17.97 -3.06 -1.36
N GLY A 112 18.70 -2.13 -0.78
CA GLY A 112 19.66 -1.29 -1.47
C GLY A 112 21.07 -1.56 -0.98
N VAL A 113 22.06 -1.19 -1.78
CA VAL A 113 23.47 -1.12 -1.40
C VAL A 113 24.03 0.22 -1.82
N ASP A 114 24.81 0.86 -0.96
CA ASP A 114 25.45 2.15 -1.27
C ASP A 114 26.84 1.98 -1.90
N LYS A 115 27.37 0.75 -1.91
CA LYS A 115 28.63 0.42 -2.58
C LYS A 115 28.42 -0.61 -3.68
N ARG A 116 29.14 -0.38 -4.78
CA ARG A 116 29.16 -1.28 -5.94
C ARG A 116 29.60 -2.69 -5.56
N ILE A 117 28.77 -3.67 -5.88
CA ILE A 117 29.07 -5.10 -5.87
C ILE A 117 29.83 -5.46 -7.16
N PRO A 118 31.04 -6.03 -7.07
CA PRO A 118 31.80 -6.47 -8.23
C PRO A 118 31.02 -7.44 -9.12
N GLY A 119 31.04 -7.21 -10.44
CA GLY A 119 30.35 -8.06 -11.43
C GLY A 119 28.84 -7.94 -11.47
N VAL A 120 28.21 -7.25 -10.51
CA VAL A 120 26.74 -7.09 -10.43
C VAL A 120 26.31 -5.64 -10.62
N GLY A 121 26.98 -4.68 -9.96
CA GLY A 121 26.52 -3.30 -9.87
C GLY A 121 26.01 -2.98 -8.47
N GLY A 122 24.98 -2.14 -8.34
CA GLY A 122 24.40 -1.80 -7.03
C GLY A 122 24.98 -0.54 -6.42
N THR A 123 24.29 0.56 -6.65
CA THR A 123 24.39 1.84 -5.93
C THR A 123 23.01 2.48 -6.02
N THR A 124 22.64 3.35 -5.08
CA THR A 124 21.39 4.12 -5.19
C THR A 124 21.30 4.83 -6.55
N PRO A 125 20.23 4.58 -7.34
CA PRO A 125 20.04 5.26 -8.61
C PRO A 125 19.91 6.78 -8.46
N PRO A 126 20.23 7.59 -9.51
CA PRO A 126 19.97 9.04 -9.50
C PRO A 126 18.49 9.42 -9.30
N ALA A 127 17.59 8.47 -9.59
CA ALA A 127 16.16 8.60 -9.42
C ALA A 127 15.69 8.44 -7.96
N GLY A 128 16.56 7.98 -7.05
CA GLY A 128 16.22 7.60 -5.67
C GLY A 128 16.20 6.09 -5.48
N ASP A 129 15.84 5.66 -4.27
CA ASP A 129 15.69 4.26 -3.92
C ASP A 129 14.44 3.66 -4.57
N GLU A 130 14.53 2.39 -4.98
CA GLU A 130 13.42 1.66 -5.60
C GLU A 130 13.04 0.46 -4.72
N PHE A 131 11.74 0.29 -4.50
CA PHE A 131 11.16 -0.81 -3.74
C PHE A 131 10.10 -1.50 -4.60
N ALA A 132 9.99 -2.82 -4.51
CA ALA A 132 8.91 -3.55 -5.14
C ALA A 132 7.62 -3.34 -4.35
N ILE A 133 6.54 -2.94 -5.01
CA ILE A 133 5.20 -2.99 -4.44
C ILE A 133 4.80 -4.47 -4.44
N THR A 134 4.57 -5.02 -3.25
CA THR A 134 4.31 -6.45 -3.03
C THR A 134 2.85 -6.76 -2.74
N GLY A 135 2.02 -5.73 -2.54
CA GLY A 135 0.61 -5.92 -2.29
C GLY A 135 -0.11 -4.67 -1.82
N GLY A 136 -1.37 -4.87 -1.44
CA GLY A 136 -2.20 -3.84 -0.87
C GLY A 136 -3.56 -4.37 -0.44
N THR A 137 -4.35 -3.46 0.15
CA THR A 137 -5.70 -3.74 0.66
C THR A 137 -6.69 -2.70 0.12
N GLY A 138 -7.98 -3.01 0.18
CA GLY A 138 -9.04 -2.11 -0.28
C GLY A 138 -8.88 -1.75 -1.76
N ALA A 139 -8.87 -0.45 -2.08
CA ALA A 139 -8.67 0.05 -3.44
C ALA A 139 -7.32 -0.35 -4.07
N TYR A 140 -6.40 -0.89 -3.28
CA TYR A 140 -5.08 -1.34 -3.72
C TYR A 140 -4.90 -2.86 -3.65
N GLN A 141 -6.00 -3.61 -3.57
CA GLN A 141 -5.94 -5.07 -3.55
C GLN A 141 -5.25 -5.60 -4.83
N GLY A 142 -4.29 -6.53 -4.65
CA GLY A 142 -3.52 -7.09 -5.76
C GLY A 142 -2.51 -6.14 -6.39
N ALA A 143 -2.23 -4.99 -5.78
CA ALA A 143 -1.23 -4.03 -6.27
C ALA A 143 0.15 -4.69 -6.41
N ALA A 144 0.79 -4.43 -7.55
CA ALA A 144 2.18 -4.77 -7.82
C ALA A 144 2.84 -3.60 -8.56
N GLY A 145 4.17 -3.57 -8.60
CA GLY A 145 4.93 -2.56 -9.33
C GLY A 145 6.10 -1.99 -8.53
N THR A 146 6.35 -0.69 -8.65
CA THR A 146 7.54 -0.04 -8.08
C THR A 146 7.15 1.19 -7.27
N LEU A 147 7.70 1.29 -6.07
CA LEU A 147 7.75 2.53 -5.30
C LEU A 147 9.13 3.16 -5.49
N ARG A 148 9.16 4.44 -5.87
CA ARG A 148 10.37 5.26 -5.90
C ARG A 148 10.35 6.26 -4.76
N LEU A 149 11.42 6.30 -3.99
CA LEU A 149 11.64 7.25 -2.92
C LEU A 149 12.87 8.10 -3.23
N LYS A 150 12.66 9.40 -3.42
CA LYS A 150 13.75 10.34 -3.63
C LYS A 150 13.75 11.37 -2.51
N SER A 151 14.73 11.26 -1.63
CA SER A 151 14.87 12.22 -0.54
C SER A 151 15.37 13.57 -1.03
N GLY A 152 14.84 14.63 -0.45
CA GLY A 152 15.13 16.01 -0.82
C GLY A 152 15.31 16.92 0.39
N ARG A 153 15.92 18.09 0.19
CA ARG A 153 16.19 19.05 1.29
C ARG A 153 14.93 19.54 2.01
N THR A 154 13.81 19.62 1.31
CA THR A 154 12.55 20.17 1.83
C THR A 154 11.49 19.11 2.13
N GLY A 155 11.79 17.84 1.84
CA GLY A 155 10.89 16.71 1.90
C GLY A 155 11.20 15.70 0.78
N ASP A 156 10.52 14.57 0.85
CA ASP A 156 10.74 13.44 -0.03
C ASP A 156 9.73 13.44 -1.17
N ALA A 157 10.12 12.89 -2.32
CA ALA A 157 9.21 12.57 -3.40
C ALA A 157 8.95 11.07 -3.39
N VAL A 158 7.69 10.68 -3.20
CA VAL A 158 7.24 9.28 -3.17
C VAL A 158 6.39 9.02 -4.40
N THR A 159 6.78 8.09 -5.26
CA THR A 159 6.05 7.75 -6.48
C THR A 159 5.72 6.28 -6.53
N LEU A 160 4.44 5.95 -6.70
CA LEU A 160 3.95 4.59 -6.93
C LEU A 160 3.72 4.42 -8.43
N LEU A 161 4.36 3.42 -9.02
CA LEU A 161 4.18 3.00 -10.40
C LEU A 161 3.55 1.61 -10.36
N PHE A 162 2.22 1.56 -10.49
CA PHE A 162 1.49 0.30 -10.47
C PHE A 162 1.64 -0.42 -11.82
N SER A 163 1.92 -1.72 -11.74
CA SER A 163 1.93 -2.61 -12.89
C SER A 163 0.53 -3.19 -13.11
N PRO A 164 0.04 -3.23 -14.36
CA PRO A 164 -1.24 -3.83 -14.70
C PRO A 164 -1.31 -5.35 -14.39
#